data_AF-A0A3B0YK65-F1
#
_entry.id   AF-A0A3B0YK65-F1
#
_cell.length_a   1.000
_cell.length_b   1.000
_cell.length_c   1.000
_cell.angle_alpha   90.00
_cell.angle_beta   90.00
_cell.angle_gamma   90.00
#
_symmetry.space_group_name_H-M   'P 1'
#
loop_
_entity.id
_entity.type
_entity.pdbx_description
1 polymer ?
#
loop_
_entity_poly.entity_id
_entity_poly.type
_entity_poly.pdbx_seq_one_letter_code
_entity_poly.pdbx_strand_id
1 'polypeptide(L)'
;MIKPMIKPMVMTSLSMALVAGINTSASAALASDAVLNFNPGVTTTSSSSGTVFVKSGSYFGIDSDSNGKISTFERTAIRQNDGLLVGQSQFATGSHSGVVNGSESPGIDKAWELFTNTGMHWTQSPVNIINDDGAGNVELDLSGWTIAWSGLQNISLGSGAWQTGFIDGVAQITCAADCRNGDSYTLDYSATFSNSCACGFENAPYTLHLEGTISSVPIPAAVWLFGSGLLGLAGVARRRKT
;
A
#
# COMPACT_ATOMS: atom_id res chain seq x y z
N MET A 1 -83.85 -31.28 23.63
CA MET A 1 -82.72 -32.09 23.14
C MET A 1 -81.92 -31.24 22.16
N ILE A 2 -80.96 -30.46 22.67
CA ILE A 2 -80.18 -29.48 21.91
C ILE A 2 -78.73 -29.97 21.93
N LYS A 3 -78.17 -30.27 20.75
CA LYS A 3 -76.85 -30.86 20.55
C LYS A 3 -75.86 -29.71 20.27
N PRO A 4 -74.75 -29.56 21.01
CA PRO A 4 -73.76 -28.53 20.68
C PRO A 4 -72.82 -29.03 19.58
N MET A 5 -72.54 -28.16 18.61
CA MET A 5 -71.67 -28.42 17.48
C MET A 5 -70.27 -27.87 17.78
N ILE A 6 -69.33 -28.75 18.15
CA ILE A 6 -67.92 -28.41 18.38
C ILE A 6 -67.21 -28.45 17.02
N LYS A 7 -66.64 -27.32 16.58
CA LYS A 7 -65.77 -27.24 15.40
C LYS A 7 -64.34 -27.62 15.81
N PRO A 8 -63.64 -28.50 15.07
CA PRO A 8 -62.22 -28.75 15.32
C PRO A 8 -61.38 -27.61 14.71
N MET A 9 -60.53 -27.03 15.57
CA MET A 9 -59.51 -26.06 15.22
C MET A 9 -58.30 -26.81 14.65
N VAL A 10 -58.08 -26.72 13.34
CA VAL A 10 -56.89 -27.27 12.68
C VAL A 10 -55.72 -26.34 12.95
N MET A 11 -54.78 -26.82 13.78
CA MET A 11 -53.53 -26.14 14.13
C MET A 11 -52.49 -26.52 13.08
N THR A 12 -52.26 -25.65 12.11
CA THR A 12 -51.27 -25.90 11.04
C THR A 12 -49.86 -25.69 11.57
N SER A 13 -49.05 -26.71 11.33
CA SER A 13 -47.69 -26.95 11.81
C SER A 13 -46.68 -25.87 11.44
N LEU A 14 -45.81 -25.62 12.41
CA LEU A 14 -44.57 -24.87 12.39
C LEU A 14 -43.63 -25.35 11.25
N SER A 15 -43.37 -24.50 10.26
CA SER A 15 -42.36 -24.75 9.23
C SER A 15 -40.96 -24.58 9.83
N MET A 16 -40.20 -25.67 9.96
CA MET A 16 -38.76 -25.65 10.20
C MET A 16 -38.06 -24.91 9.06
N ALA A 17 -37.52 -23.73 9.34
CA ALA A 17 -36.58 -23.07 8.45
C ALA A 17 -35.24 -23.82 8.53
N LEU A 18 -34.85 -24.50 7.45
CA LEU A 18 -33.47 -24.91 7.23
C LEU A 18 -32.62 -23.64 7.17
N VAL A 19 -31.82 -23.39 8.21
CA VAL A 19 -30.65 -22.52 8.08
C VAL A 19 -29.59 -23.37 7.38
N ALA A 20 -29.58 -23.31 6.04
CA ALA A 20 -28.43 -23.73 5.28
C ALA A 20 -27.25 -22.87 5.75
N GLY A 21 -26.24 -23.52 6.34
CA GLY A 21 -24.98 -22.88 6.68
C GLY A 21 -24.33 -22.34 5.41
N ILE A 22 -24.54 -21.06 5.14
CA ILE A 22 -23.76 -20.31 4.16
C ILE A 22 -22.37 -20.18 4.79
N ASN A 23 -21.49 -21.14 4.51
CA ASN A 23 -20.06 -20.93 4.69
C ASN A 23 -19.64 -19.89 3.64
N THR A 24 -19.87 -18.62 3.93
CA THR A 24 -19.08 -17.56 3.30
C THR A 24 -17.70 -17.71 3.91
N SER A 25 -16.83 -18.52 3.28
CA SER A 25 -15.41 -18.28 3.40
C SER A 25 -15.22 -16.86 2.91
N ALA A 26 -15.14 -15.91 3.85
CA ALA A 26 -14.68 -14.58 3.54
C ALA A 26 -13.30 -14.79 2.93
N SER A 27 -13.19 -14.59 1.62
CA SER A 27 -11.89 -14.49 0.98
C SER A 27 -11.21 -13.33 1.68
N ALA A 28 -10.15 -13.62 2.41
CA ALA A 28 -9.29 -12.55 2.90
C ALA A 28 -8.71 -11.84 1.67
N ALA A 29 -8.59 -10.53 1.80
CA ALA A 29 -8.28 -9.61 0.72
C ALA A 29 -7.57 -8.40 1.33
N LEU A 30 -6.80 -7.69 0.51
CA LEU A 30 -6.15 -6.46 0.92
C LEU A 30 -7.23 -5.39 1.20
N ALA A 31 -7.17 -4.76 2.37
CA ALA A 31 -8.08 -3.68 2.70
C ALA A 31 -7.73 -2.41 1.89
N SER A 32 -8.74 -1.68 1.41
CA SER A 32 -8.55 -0.44 0.65
C SER A 32 -7.96 0.72 1.48
N ASP A 33 -7.87 0.55 2.79
CA ASP A 33 -7.25 1.44 3.77
C ASP A 33 -6.09 0.75 4.50
N ALA A 34 -5.47 -0.25 3.89
CA ALA A 34 -4.30 -0.92 4.45
C ALA A 34 -3.06 0.00 4.43
N VAL A 35 -2.16 -0.24 5.37
CA VAL A 35 -0.77 0.21 5.36
C VAL A 35 0.11 -0.97 5.00
N LEU A 36 0.88 -0.82 3.93
CA LEU A 36 1.95 -1.73 3.59
C LEU A 36 3.22 -1.25 4.32
N ASN A 37 3.46 -1.83 5.49
CA ASN A 37 4.70 -1.60 6.23
C ASN A 37 5.81 -2.38 5.55
N PHE A 38 7.01 -1.82 5.47
CA PHE A 38 8.12 -2.48 4.80
C PHE A 38 9.39 -2.46 5.65
N ASN A 39 10.09 -3.59 5.62
CA ASN A 39 11.34 -3.80 6.32
C ASN A 39 12.43 -2.92 5.70
N PRO A 40 13.31 -2.33 6.53
CA PRO A 40 14.39 -1.51 6.01
C PRO A 40 15.35 -2.35 5.16
N GLY A 41 15.81 -1.77 4.06
CA GLY A 41 16.90 -2.31 3.26
C GLY A 41 18.17 -2.47 4.10
N VAL A 42 18.79 -3.64 4.01
CA VAL A 42 20.03 -3.98 4.70
C VAL A 42 21.15 -3.99 3.70
N THR A 43 22.16 -3.15 3.90
CA THR A 43 23.36 -3.11 3.06
C THR A 43 24.47 -3.99 3.63
N THR A 44 25.35 -4.48 2.75
CA THR A 44 26.56 -5.18 3.13
C THR A 44 27.69 -4.82 2.18
N THR A 45 28.92 -5.06 2.59
CA THR A 45 30.10 -4.80 1.77
C THR A 45 30.62 -6.10 1.18
N SER A 46 30.81 -6.12 -0.13
CA SER A 46 31.45 -7.23 -0.82
C SER A 46 32.89 -7.39 -0.33
N SER A 47 33.22 -8.58 0.17
CA SER A 47 34.56 -8.89 0.66
C SER A 47 35.61 -8.95 -0.45
N SER A 48 35.20 -9.15 -1.71
CA SER A 48 36.08 -9.22 -2.87
C SER A 48 36.32 -7.87 -3.55
N SER A 49 35.30 -7.01 -3.61
CA SER A 49 35.35 -5.72 -4.33
C SER A 49 35.34 -4.49 -3.42
N GLY A 50 35.04 -4.63 -2.13
CA GLY A 50 34.87 -3.51 -1.20
C GLY A 50 33.63 -2.65 -1.46
N THR A 51 32.81 -3.02 -2.43
CA THR A 51 31.61 -2.27 -2.83
C THR A 51 30.44 -2.56 -1.90
N VAL A 52 29.68 -1.52 -1.55
CA VAL A 52 28.45 -1.64 -0.75
C VAL A 52 27.29 -1.98 -1.67
N PHE A 53 26.43 -2.91 -1.25
CA PHE A 53 25.24 -3.32 -2.00
C PHE A 53 24.09 -3.69 -1.06
N VAL A 54 22.86 -3.71 -1.58
CA VAL A 54 21.68 -4.15 -0.81
C VAL A 54 21.62 -5.68 -0.77
N LYS A 55 21.66 -6.23 0.44
CA LYS A 55 21.63 -7.68 0.70
C LYS A 55 20.22 -8.24 0.83
N SER A 56 19.33 -7.49 1.48
CA SER A 56 17.94 -7.88 1.79
C SER A 56 17.12 -6.64 2.15
N GLY A 57 15.82 -6.79 2.42
CA GLY A 57 14.95 -5.66 2.75
C GLY A 57 14.51 -4.88 1.52
N SER A 58 13.84 -3.76 1.79
CA SER A 58 13.25 -2.93 0.74
C SER A 58 14.29 -2.02 0.06
N TYR A 59 14.14 -1.84 -1.25
CA TYR A 59 15.02 -1.02 -2.06
C TYR A 59 14.30 -0.47 -3.28
N PHE A 60 14.90 0.55 -3.90
CA PHE A 60 14.69 0.82 -5.32
C PHE A 60 16.01 0.61 -6.07
N GLY A 61 15.95 0.50 -7.39
CA GLY A 61 17.15 0.46 -8.22
C GLY A 61 16.97 1.21 -9.51
N ILE A 62 18.09 1.73 -10.02
CA ILE A 62 18.16 2.46 -11.30
C ILE A 62 19.27 1.84 -12.13
N ASP A 63 18.95 1.40 -13.35
CA ASP A 63 19.91 0.83 -14.29
C ASP A 63 20.80 1.97 -14.79
N SER A 64 21.92 2.16 -14.09
CA SER A 64 22.78 3.34 -14.25
C SER A 64 23.88 3.07 -15.26
N ASP A 65 24.15 1.81 -15.59
CA ASP A 65 25.11 1.40 -16.60
C ASP A 65 24.46 1.02 -17.95
N SER A 66 23.12 1.09 -18.03
CA SER A 66 22.31 0.82 -19.22
C SER A 66 22.48 -0.61 -19.76
N ASN A 67 22.74 -1.58 -18.88
CA ASN A 67 22.90 -2.97 -19.26
C ASN A 67 21.56 -3.74 -19.38
N GLY A 68 20.44 -3.08 -19.07
CA GLY A 68 19.09 -3.63 -19.12
C GLY A 68 18.74 -4.49 -17.90
N LYS A 69 19.49 -4.35 -16.80
CA LYS A 69 19.29 -5.11 -15.55
C LYS A 69 19.59 -4.23 -14.35
N ILE A 70 18.90 -4.50 -13.25
CA ILE A 70 19.20 -3.91 -11.94
C ILE A 70 20.03 -4.91 -11.14
N SER A 71 21.34 -4.72 -11.16
CA SER A 71 22.26 -5.48 -10.32
C SER A 71 22.09 -5.11 -8.83
N THR A 72 22.66 -5.91 -7.93
CA THR A 72 22.63 -5.58 -6.49
C THR A 72 23.37 -4.30 -6.15
N PHE A 73 24.30 -3.85 -7.01
CA PHE A 73 25.10 -2.64 -6.83
C PHE A 73 24.38 -1.37 -7.28
N GLU A 74 23.30 -1.51 -8.04
CA GLU A 74 22.46 -0.41 -8.52
C GLU A 74 21.24 -0.18 -7.63
N ARG A 75 21.15 -0.94 -6.54
CA ARG A 75 20.07 -0.84 -5.56
C ARG A 75 20.44 0.17 -4.48
N THR A 76 19.46 0.99 -4.12
CA THR A 76 19.50 1.89 -2.99
C THR A 76 18.56 1.37 -1.91
N ALA A 77 19.12 1.03 -0.74
CA ALA A 77 18.32 0.61 0.41
C ALA A 77 17.44 1.77 0.90
N ILE A 78 16.17 1.48 1.17
CA ILE A 78 15.20 2.44 1.73
C ILE A 78 14.71 1.99 3.10
N ARG A 79 14.14 2.91 3.86
CA ARG A 79 13.60 2.64 5.20
C ARG A 79 12.25 3.32 5.36
N GLN A 80 11.34 2.66 6.07
CA GLN A 80 9.99 3.17 6.23
C GLN A 80 9.92 4.51 6.97
N ASN A 81 9.08 5.42 6.46
CA ASN A 81 8.54 6.54 7.22
C ASN A 81 7.11 6.20 7.67
N ASP A 82 6.11 6.40 6.80
CA ASP A 82 4.71 6.05 7.10
C ASP A 82 4.31 4.69 6.50
N GLY A 83 5.11 4.13 5.59
CA GLY A 83 4.71 2.98 4.77
C GLY A 83 3.92 3.42 3.54
N LEU A 84 3.47 2.47 2.72
CA LEU A 84 2.60 2.77 1.59
C LEU A 84 1.13 2.63 2.02
N LEU A 85 0.40 3.74 2.01
CA LEU A 85 -1.00 3.84 2.39
C LEU A 85 -1.88 3.56 1.18
N VAL A 86 -2.61 2.44 1.22
CA VAL A 86 -3.61 2.10 0.21
C VAL A 86 -4.80 3.07 0.31
N GLY A 87 -5.31 3.48 -0.83
CA GLY A 87 -6.43 4.40 -1.00
C GLY A 87 -6.10 5.87 -0.73
N GLN A 88 -4.84 6.22 -0.45
CA GLN A 88 -4.42 7.59 -0.13
C GLN A 88 -3.25 8.04 -1.01
N SER A 89 -3.18 9.34 -1.31
CA SER A 89 -1.96 9.96 -1.82
C SER A 89 -1.08 10.38 -0.63
N GLN A 90 0.24 10.25 -0.80
CA GLN A 90 1.22 10.56 0.22
C GLN A 90 2.23 11.51 -0.39
N PHE A 91 2.18 12.77 0.02
CA PHE A 91 3.08 13.80 -0.49
C PHE A 91 4.39 13.82 0.30
N ALA A 92 5.51 14.17 -0.35
CA ALA A 92 6.78 14.44 0.30
C ALA A 92 7.36 15.75 -0.22
N THR A 93 8.09 16.49 0.62
CA THR A 93 8.74 17.76 0.24
C THR A 93 10.10 17.93 0.91
N GLY A 94 10.86 18.93 0.47
CA GLY A 94 12.14 19.26 1.06
C GLY A 94 13.31 18.47 0.46
N SER A 95 13.15 17.89 -0.74
CA SER A 95 14.32 17.40 -1.49
C SER A 95 15.23 18.59 -1.82
N HIS A 96 16.54 18.35 -1.80
CA HIS A 96 17.55 19.33 -2.14
C HIS A 96 18.83 18.63 -2.60
N SER A 97 19.77 19.39 -3.15
CA SER A 97 21.14 18.92 -3.35
C SER A 97 21.84 18.70 -2.01
N GLY A 98 22.76 17.75 -1.93
CA GLY A 98 23.48 17.44 -0.69
C GLY A 98 22.82 16.33 0.14
N VAL A 99 23.49 15.94 1.23
CA VAL A 99 23.09 14.86 2.14
C VAL A 99 21.87 15.22 2.98
N VAL A 100 21.18 14.19 3.47
CA VAL A 100 19.99 14.36 4.31
C VAL A 100 20.33 15.17 5.57
N ASN A 101 19.55 16.20 5.87
CA ASN A 101 19.87 17.15 6.94
C ASN A 101 18.75 17.44 7.94
N GLY A 102 17.59 16.78 7.80
CA GLY A 102 16.43 16.91 8.66
C GLY A 102 15.45 18.01 8.25
N SER A 103 15.70 18.71 7.14
CA SER A 103 14.74 19.65 6.54
C SER A 103 13.67 18.95 5.69
N GLU A 104 13.81 17.65 5.47
CA GLU A 104 12.92 16.84 4.65
C GLU A 104 11.59 16.53 5.37
N SER A 105 10.52 16.50 4.60
CA SER A 105 9.19 16.06 5.04
C SER A 105 8.79 14.82 4.23
N PRO A 106 9.32 13.62 4.59
CA PRO A 106 8.99 12.38 3.91
C PRO A 106 7.53 11.96 4.10
N GLY A 107 6.98 11.25 3.12
CA GLY A 107 5.70 10.56 3.22
C GLY A 107 5.89 9.06 3.43
N ILE A 108 6.25 8.35 2.36
CA ILE A 108 6.25 6.87 2.32
C ILE A 108 7.47 6.29 3.04
N ASP A 109 8.65 6.67 2.60
CA ASP A 109 9.95 6.24 3.10
C ASP A 109 10.73 7.43 3.68
N LYS A 110 11.67 7.16 4.57
CA LYS A 110 12.61 8.19 5.04
C LYS A 110 13.39 8.72 3.85
N ALA A 111 13.79 9.98 3.94
CA ALA A 111 14.70 10.56 2.98
C ALA A 111 15.95 9.68 2.82
N TRP A 112 16.30 9.41 1.56
CA TRP A 112 17.43 8.59 1.15
C TRP A 112 18.43 9.44 0.37
N GLU A 113 19.64 8.90 0.21
CA GLU A 113 20.72 9.56 -0.50
C GLU A 113 21.08 8.76 -1.74
N LEU A 114 21.12 9.44 -2.88
CA LEU A 114 21.64 8.90 -4.13
C LEU A 114 22.52 9.95 -4.79
N PHE A 115 23.77 9.58 -5.13
CA PHE A 115 24.81 10.50 -5.62
C PHE A 115 24.96 11.76 -4.74
N THR A 116 24.90 11.60 -3.42
CA THR A 116 25.02 12.70 -2.44
C THR A 116 23.90 13.75 -2.55
N ASN A 117 22.76 13.37 -3.09
CA ASN A 117 21.56 14.20 -3.13
C ASN A 117 20.41 13.52 -2.39
N THR A 118 19.64 14.32 -1.67
CA THR A 118 18.45 13.90 -0.95
C THR A 118 17.32 13.55 -1.92
N GLY A 119 16.73 12.37 -1.73
CA GLY A 119 15.49 11.98 -2.40
C GLY A 119 14.47 11.32 -1.48
N MET A 120 13.22 11.27 -1.94
CA MET A 120 12.06 10.68 -1.25
C MET A 120 11.08 10.13 -2.27
N HIS A 121 10.42 9.01 -1.95
CA HIS A 121 9.27 8.55 -2.72
C HIS A 121 7.99 9.18 -2.20
N TRP A 122 7.05 9.42 -3.12
CA TRP A 122 5.74 9.95 -2.81
C TRP A 122 4.75 9.61 -3.93
N THR A 123 3.46 9.75 -3.66
CA THR A 123 2.39 9.44 -4.62
C THR A 123 1.55 10.69 -4.90
N GLN A 124 1.40 11.01 -6.19
CA GLN A 124 0.61 12.14 -6.66
C GLN A 124 -0.89 11.86 -6.64
N SER A 125 -1.27 10.61 -6.88
CA SER A 125 -2.64 10.10 -6.81
C SER A 125 -2.76 9.00 -5.75
N PRO A 126 -3.98 8.68 -5.29
CA PRO A 126 -4.19 7.56 -4.38
C PRO A 126 -3.74 6.23 -4.96
N VAL A 127 -3.11 5.40 -4.12
CA VAL A 127 -2.72 4.03 -4.49
C VAL A 127 -3.92 3.10 -4.33
N ASN A 128 -4.59 2.76 -5.42
CA ASN A 128 -5.83 1.97 -5.38
C ASN A 128 -5.58 0.49 -5.71
N ILE A 129 -6.43 -0.38 -5.17
CA ILE A 129 -6.46 -1.79 -5.57
C ILE A 129 -7.12 -1.87 -6.94
N ILE A 130 -6.39 -2.40 -7.92
CA ILE A 130 -6.90 -2.67 -9.28
C ILE A 130 -7.57 -4.05 -9.31
N ASN A 131 -6.85 -5.05 -8.80
CA ASN A 131 -7.30 -6.44 -8.76
C ASN A 131 -6.79 -7.13 -7.49
N ASP A 132 -7.59 -8.02 -6.94
CA ASP A 132 -7.23 -8.90 -5.82
C ASP A 132 -7.88 -10.25 -6.09
N ASP A 133 -7.06 -11.29 -6.24
CA ASP A 133 -7.55 -12.64 -6.52
C ASP A 133 -8.06 -13.39 -5.27
N GLY A 134 -7.91 -12.79 -4.09
CA GLY A 134 -8.27 -13.39 -2.80
C GLY A 134 -7.39 -14.56 -2.38
N ALA A 135 -6.31 -14.82 -3.12
CA ALA A 135 -5.36 -15.91 -2.94
C ALA A 135 -3.91 -15.40 -2.80
N GLY A 136 -3.76 -14.11 -2.48
CA GLY A 136 -2.47 -13.49 -2.17
C GLY A 136 -1.82 -12.75 -3.33
N ASN A 137 -2.47 -12.63 -4.50
CA ASN A 137 -1.96 -11.82 -5.61
C ASN A 137 -2.83 -10.58 -5.79
N VAL A 138 -2.21 -9.41 -5.63
CA VAL A 138 -2.90 -8.11 -5.69
C VAL A 138 -2.17 -7.18 -6.65
N GLU A 139 -2.92 -6.42 -7.44
CA GLU A 139 -2.41 -5.38 -8.31
C GLU A 139 -2.79 -4.01 -7.76
N LEU A 140 -1.81 -3.12 -7.60
CA LEU A 140 -2.02 -1.74 -7.15
C LEU A 140 -1.74 -0.73 -8.25
N ASP A 141 -2.55 0.32 -8.29
CA ASP A 141 -2.35 1.50 -9.12
C ASP A 141 -1.24 2.38 -8.53
N LEU A 142 -0.08 2.36 -9.17
CA LEU A 142 1.07 3.22 -8.95
C LEU A 142 1.29 4.20 -10.11
N SER A 143 0.28 4.51 -10.92
CA SER A 143 0.37 5.52 -11.99
C SER A 143 0.76 6.92 -11.48
N GLY A 144 0.52 7.20 -10.19
CA GLY A 144 0.99 8.41 -9.50
C GLY A 144 2.33 8.29 -8.80
N TRP A 145 3.06 7.17 -8.93
CA TRP A 145 4.36 6.97 -8.27
C TRP A 145 5.38 7.99 -8.77
N THR A 146 6.02 8.68 -7.83
CA THR A 146 6.90 9.81 -8.12
C THR A 146 8.06 9.84 -7.14
N ILE A 147 9.20 10.37 -7.57
CA ILE A 147 10.29 10.73 -6.66
C ILE A 147 10.51 12.24 -6.67
N ALA A 148 10.87 12.76 -5.50
CA ALA A 148 11.57 14.03 -5.38
C ALA A 148 13.06 13.72 -5.22
N TRP A 149 13.94 14.39 -5.98
CA TRP A 149 15.39 14.14 -5.91
C TRP A 149 16.19 15.37 -6.32
N SER A 150 17.28 15.66 -5.58
CA SER A 150 18.21 16.77 -5.86
C SER A 150 17.52 18.14 -6.02
N GLY A 151 16.41 18.37 -5.30
CA GLY A 151 15.63 19.61 -5.39
C GLY A 151 14.53 19.62 -6.45
N LEU A 152 14.47 18.59 -7.31
CA LEU A 152 13.34 18.38 -8.21
C LEU A 152 12.23 17.68 -7.44
N GLN A 153 11.01 18.22 -7.52
CA GLN A 153 9.88 17.71 -6.75
C GLN A 153 9.10 16.59 -7.47
N ASN A 154 8.99 16.66 -8.79
CA ASN A 154 8.05 15.85 -9.58
C ASN A 154 8.79 15.07 -10.67
N ILE A 155 9.51 14.01 -10.30
CA ILE A 155 10.08 13.07 -11.28
C ILE A 155 9.15 11.86 -11.34
N SER A 156 8.22 11.89 -12.30
CA SER A 156 7.19 10.86 -12.45
C SER A 156 7.78 9.52 -12.87
N LEU A 157 7.31 8.47 -12.22
CA LEU A 157 7.63 7.07 -12.48
C LEU A 157 6.33 6.25 -12.59
N GLY A 158 5.29 6.85 -13.18
CA GLY A 158 3.97 6.24 -13.33
C GLY A 158 3.80 5.35 -14.57
N SER A 159 4.84 5.19 -15.39
CA SER A 159 4.78 4.46 -16.66
C SER A 159 6.16 3.94 -17.10
N GLY A 160 6.21 3.24 -18.23
CA GLY A 160 7.44 2.70 -18.79
C GLY A 160 7.87 1.40 -18.12
N ALA A 161 6.93 0.53 -17.78
CA ALA A 161 7.23 -0.81 -17.30
C ALA A 161 8.12 -1.52 -18.33
N TRP A 162 9.31 -1.96 -17.89
CA TRP A 162 10.35 -2.51 -18.77
C TRP A 162 10.60 -4.00 -18.50
N GLN A 163 10.19 -4.50 -17.34
CA GLN A 163 10.27 -5.91 -17.00
C GLN A 163 9.12 -6.71 -17.59
N THR A 164 9.39 -7.94 -18.02
CA THR A 164 8.34 -8.84 -18.52
C THR A 164 7.34 -9.15 -17.42
N GLY A 165 6.05 -9.05 -17.74
CA GLY A 165 4.96 -9.31 -16.78
C GLY A 165 4.48 -8.08 -16.02
N PHE A 166 5.14 -6.93 -16.15
CA PHE A 166 4.70 -5.67 -15.55
C PHE A 166 3.88 -4.84 -16.53
N ILE A 167 2.97 -4.03 -15.97
CA ILE A 167 2.10 -3.11 -16.70
C ILE A 167 2.42 -1.69 -16.23
N ASP A 168 2.36 -0.73 -17.14
CA ASP A 168 2.56 0.69 -16.83
C ASP A 168 1.69 1.14 -15.65
N GLY A 169 2.36 1.68 -14.62
CA GLY A 169 1.67 2.20 -13.44
C GLY A 169 1.03 1.13 -12.56
N VAL A 170 1.37 -0.16 -12.73
CA VAL A 170 0.82 -1.25 -11.91
C VAL A 170 1.92 -1.94 -11.12
N ALA A 171 1.83 -1.92 -9.80
CA ALA A 171 2.65 -2.76 -8.94
C ALA A 171 1.97 -4.11 -8.68
N GLN A 172 2.79 -5.13 -8.52
CA GLN A 172 2.36 -6.49 -8.20
C GLN A 172 2.71 -6.80 -6.75
N ILE A 173 1.73 -7.24 -6.00
CA ILE A 173 1.90 -7.72 -4.62
C ILE A 173 1.72 -9.23 -4.60
N THR A 174 2.62 -9.89 -3.88
CA THR A 174 2.50 -11.30 -3.52
C THR A 174 2.54 -11.42 -2.00
N CYS A 175 1.42 -11.85 -1.42
CA CYS A 175 1.29 -12.10 0.01
C CYS A 175 1.61 -13.56 0.34
N ALA A 176 1.99 -13.84 1.58
CA ALA A 176 2.31 -15.20 1.99
C ALA A 176 1.06 -16.09 2.11
N ALA A 177 -0.13 -15.51 2.32
CA ALA A 177 -1.39 -16.24 2.32
C ALA A 177 -2.48 -15.57 1.47
N ASP A 178 -2.99 -14.42 1.89
CA ASP A 178 -4.24 -13.84 1.38
C ASP A 178 -4.36 -12.32 1.61
N CYS A 179 -3.25 -11.66 1.90
CA CYS A 179 -3.15 -10.21 2.08
C CYS A 179 -4.02 -9.64 3.22
N ARG A 180 -4.42 -10.47 4.19
CA ARG A 180 -5.07 -9.97 5.41
C ARG A 180 -4.10 -9.15 6.27
N ASN A 181 -4.66 -8.40 7.22
CA ASN A 181 -3.87 -7.72 8.24
C ASN A 181 -2.97 -8.72 9.02
N GLY A 182 -1.67 -8.40 9.11
CA GLY A 182 -0.62 -9.23 9.69
C GLY A 182 0.07 -10.16 8.70
N ASP A 183 -0.44 -10.30 7.47
CA ASP A 183 0.21 -11.11 6.44
C ASP A 183 1.49 -10.42 5.95
N SER A 184 2.48 -11.24 5.59
CA SER A 184 3.71 -10.74 4.96
C SER A 184 3.52 -10.62 3.45
N TYR A 185 4.18 -9.66 2.83
CA TYR A 185 4.09 -9.44 1.39
C TYR A 185 5.43 -9.03 0.78
N THR A 186 5.54 -9.23 -0.53
CA THR A 186 6.45 -8.51 -1.42
C THR A 186 5.63 -7.65 -2.37
N LEU A 187 6.11 -6.46 -2.69
CA LEU A 187 5.59 -5.59 -3.74
C LEU A 187 6.72 -5.32 -4.70
N ASP A 188 6.50 -5.62 -5.98
CA ASP A 188 7.42 -5.34 -7.06
C ASP A 188 6.77 -4.35 -8.04
N TYR A 189 7.57 -3.40 -8.50
CA TYR A 189 7.15 -2.40 -9.49
C TYR A 189 8.30 -2.04 -10.43
N SER A 190 7.95 -1.73 -11.68
CA SER A 190 8.87 -1.41 -12.76
C SER A 190 8.36 -0.18 -13.51
N ALA A 191 9.25 0.77 -13.75
CA ALA A 191 8.97 2.00 -14.49
C ALA A 191 10.23 2.44 -15.24
N THR A 192 10.10 3.42 -16.14
CA THR A 192 11.23 4.03 -16.83
C THR A 192 11.14 5.54 -16.67
N PHE A 193 12.24 6.19 -16.33
CA PHE A 193 12.29 7.65 -16.27
C PHE A 193 11.95 8.27 -17.62
N SER A 194 11.06 9.27 -17.61
CA SER A 194 10.73 10.00 -18.84
C SER A 194 11.97 10.65 -19.47
N ASN A 195 12.03 10.62 -20.80
CA ASN A 195 13.06 11.32 -21.58
C ASN A 195 13.03 12.86 -21.38
N SER A 196 11.94 13.39 -20.82
CA SER A 196 11.73 14.82 -20.60
C SER A 196 11.91 15.23 -19.13
N CYS A 197 12.37 14.34 -18.24
CA CYS A 197 12.46 14.67 -16.81
C CYS A 197 13.52 15.73 -16.50
N ALA A 198 14.55 15.88 -17.36
CA ALA A 198 15.73 16.72 -17.11
C ALA A 198 16.35 16.46 -15.72
N CYS A 199 16.36 15.18 -15.33
CA CYS A 199 16.70 14.71 -14.00
C CYS A 199 18.02 13.93 -13.96
N GLY A 200 18.66 13.70 -15.11
CA GLY A 200 19.93 12.98 -15.22
C GLY A 200 19.77 11.44 -15.27
N PHE A 201 18.54 10.96 -15.29
CA PHE A 201 18.18 9.54 -15.41
C PHE A 201 17.31 9.26 -16.64
N GLU A 202 17.35 10.12 -17.66
CA GLU A 202 16.44 10.04 -18.81
C GLU A 202 16.51 8.66 -19.48
N ASN A 203 15.35 7.99 -19.61
CA ASN A 203 15.20 6.62 -20.13
C ASN A 203 15.84 5.51 -19.28
N ALA A 204 16.36 5.81 -18.09
CA ALA A 204 16.90 4.77 -17.23
C ALA A 204 15.77 3.88 -16.68
N PRO A 205 15.92 2.56 -16.74
CA PRO A 205 15.03 1.62 -16.05
C PRO A 205 15.06 1.82 -14.54
N TYR A 206 13.88 1.80 -13.92
CA TYR A 206 13.66 1.89 -12.47
C TYR A 206 12.91 0.66 -11.97
N THR A 207 13.26 0.19 -10.77
CA THR A 207 12.48 -0.82 -10.05
C THR A 207 12.30 -0.42 -8.60
N LEU A 208 11.18 -0.82 -8.02
CA LEU A 208 10.91 -0.74 -6.59
C LEU A 208 10.59 -2.14 -6.09
N HIS A 209 11.20 -2.50 -4.97
CA HIS A 209 10.93 -3.72 -4.23
C HIS A 209 10.66 -3.36 -2.77
N LEU A 210 9.46 -3.66 -2.30
CA LEU A 210 9.12 -3.56 -0.88
C LEU A 210 8.85 -4.96 -0.34
N GLU A 211 9.32 -5.25 0.86
CA GLU A 211 8.95 -6.46 1.58
C GLU A 211 8.60 -6.11 3.01
N GLY A 212 7.54 -6.70 3.57
CA GLY A 212 7.14 -6.43 4.95
C GLY A 212 5.81 -7.02 5.34
N THR A 213 5.01 -6.27 6.11
CA THR A 213 3.75 -6.74 6.69
C THR A 213 2.60 -5.75 6.50
N ILE A 214 1.41 -6.28 6.28
CA ILE A 214 0.19 -5.51 6.10
C ILE A 214 -0.39 -5.14 7.47
N SER A 215 -0.82 -3.89 7.66
CA SER A 215 -1.59 -3.48 8.83
C SER A 215 -2.79 -2.62 8.45
N SER A 216 -3.85 -2.61 9.24
CA SER A 216 -4.93 -1.62 9.08
C SER A 216 -4.45 -0.21 9.43
N VAL A 217 -4.87 0.82 8.69
CA VAL A 217 -4.71 2.20 9.16
C VAL A 217 -5.45 2.37 10.50
N PRO A 218 -4.81 2.90 11.55
CA PRO A 218 -5.53 3.31 12.76
C PRO A 218 -6.53 4.41 12.37
N ILE A 219 -7.81 4.07 12.29
CA ILE A 219 -8.86 5.06 12.07
C ILE A 219 -8.67 6.15 13.14
N PRO A 220 -8.55 7.45 12.77
CA PRO A 220 -8.31 8.48 13.76
C PRO A 220 -9.34 8.39 14.88
N ALA A 221 -8.90 8.51 16.13
CA ALA A 221 -9.77 8.46 17.32
C ALA A 221 -10.99 9.41 17.21
N ALA A 222 -10.88 10.43 16.36
CA ALA A 222 -11.97 11.30 15.95
C ALA A 222 -13.22 10.55 15.48
N VAL A 223 -13.13 9.46 14.73
CA VAL A 223 -14.33 8.71 14.27
C VAL A 223 -15.09 8.11 15.46
N TRP A 224 -14.38 7.62 16.47
CA TRP A 224 -15.00 7.14 17.72
C TRP A 224 -15.56 8.29 18.56
N LEU A 225 -14.91 9.45 18.59
CA LEU A 225 -15.40 10.65 19.26
C LEU A 225 -16.64 11.24 18.58
N PHE A 226 -16.69 11.22 17.25
CA PHE A 226 -17.87 11.64 16.50
C PHE A 226 -19.01 10.64 16.66
N GLY A 227 -18.75 9.33 16.60
CA GLY A 227 -19.77 8.30 16.83
C GLY A 227 -20.37 8.37 18.24
N SER A 228 -19.53 8.46 19.28
CA SER A 228 -19.99 8.59 20.67
C SER A 228 -20.62 9.96 20.96
N GLY A 229 -20.07 11.03 20.41
CA GLY A 229 -20.60 12.39 20.52
C GLY A 229 -22.00 12.53 19.91
N LEU A 230 -22.22 11.96 18.72
CA LEU A 230 -23.52 12.01 18.03
C LEU A 230 -24.59 11.20 18.77
N LEU A 231 -24.24 10.02 19.29
CA LEU A 231 -25.13 9.23 20.16
C LEU A 231 -25.48 9.96 21.45
N GLY A 232 -24.50 10.63 22.07
CA GLY A 232 -24.72 11.48 23.24
C GLY A 232 -25.69 12.63 22.95
N LEU A 233 -25.51 13.32 21.82
CA LEU A 233 -26.40 14.40 21.35
C LEU A 233 -27.83 13.90 21.07
N ALA A 234 -27.97 12.73 20.43
CA ALA A 234 -29.26 12.12 20.18
C ALA A 234 -29.99 11.75 21.50
N GLY A 235 -29.25 11.26 22.50
CA GLY A 235 -29.79 10.99 23.83
C GLY A 235 -30.29 12.25 24.55
N VAL A 236 -29.52 13.35 24.50
CA VAL A 236 -29.91 14.64 25.08
C VAL A 236 -31.13 15.24 24.36
N ALA A 237 -31.18 15.14 23.03
CA ALA A 237 -32.31 15.61 22.24
C ALA A 237 -33.60 14.85 22.56
N ARG A 238 -33.52 13.54 22.82
CA ARG A 238 -34.68 12.71 23.20
C ARG A 238 -35.22 13.08 24.58
N ARG A 239 -34.34 13.37 25.54
CA ARG A 239 -34.73 13.82 26.89
C ARG A 239 -35.48 15.15 26.90
N ARG A 240 -35.31 15.99 25.88
CA ARG A 240 -36.02 17.28 25.76
C ARG A 240 -37.43 17.16 25.17
N LYS A 241 -37.81 15.99 24.63
CA LYS A 241 -39.15 15.74 24.07
C LYS A 241 -40.08 14.97 25.01
N THR A 242 -39.58 14.55 26.18
CA THR A 242 -40.34 13.97 27.29
C THR A 242 -40.36 14.97 28.43
#